data_AF-A0A1R0GTH4-F1
#
_entry.id   AF-A0A1R0GTH4-F1
#
_cell.length_a   1.000
_cell.length_b   1.000
_cell.length_c   1.000
_cell.angle_alpha   90.00
_cell.angle_beta   90.00
_cell.angle_gamma   90.00
#
_symmetry.space_group_name_H-M   'P 1'
#
loop_
_entity.id
_entity.type
_entity.pdbx_description
1 polymer ?
#
loop_
_entity_poly.entity_id
_entity_poly.type
_entity_poly.pdbx_seq_one_letter_code
_entity_poly.pdbx_strand_id
1 'polypeptide(L)'
;MDGDQLNLDKIKFSVECSSGTYIRSLSSDICSDLGTCGLLYSLIRTKQGPFSLSENNVLELADAHKSEYVLELINYSSNLHKSYFSNHTKL
;
A
#
# COMPACT_ATOMS: atom_id res chain seq x y z
N MET A 1 -13.47 -30.77 10.74
CA MET A 1 -12.00 -30.64 10.87
C MET A 1 -11.77 -29.27 11.42
N ASP A 2 -11.67 -29.18 12.74
CA ASP A 2 -11.41 -27.93 13.42
C ASP A 2 -10.02 -27.46 13.03
N GLY A 3 -9.96 -26.31 12.36
CA GLY A 3 -8.71 -25.71 11.91
C GLY A 3 -7.94 -25.22 13.11
N ASP A 4 -6.96 -26.01 13.56
CA ASP A 4 -6.04 -25.60 14.61
C ASP A 4 -5.43 -24.24 14.24
N GLN A 5 -5.68 -23.27 15.11
CA GLN A 5 -5.16 -21.92 14.95
C GLN A 5 -3.65 -21.98 15.23
N LEU A 6 -2.86 -22.04 14.16
CA LEU A 6 -1.40 -22.01 14.25
C LEU A 6 -0.96 -20.73 14.99
N ASN A 7 -0.43 -20.91 16.20
CA ASN A 7 0.14 -19.84 17.00
C ASN A 7 1.56 -19.52 16.50
N LEU A 8 1.63 -18.75 15.42
CA LEU A 8 2.88 -18.31 14.80
C LEU A 8 3.27 -16.93 15.32
N ASP A 9 4.56 -16.75 15.59
CA ASP A 9 5.13 -15.43 15.86
C ASP A 9 4.94 -14.50 14.66
N LYS A 10 4.57 -13.24 14.93
CA LYS A 10 4.30 -12.23 13.91
C LYS A 10 5.20 -11.03 14.12
N ILE A 11 5.87 -10.62 13.06
CA ILE A 11 6.66 -9.39 13.01
C ILE A 11 5.93 -8.39 12.12
N LYS A 12 5.81 -7.16 12.58
CA LYS A 12 5.29 -6.03 11.80
C LYS A 12 6.41 -5.04 11.56
N PHE A 13 6.60 -4.64 10.31
CA PHE A 13 7.55 -3.59 9.94
C PHE A 13 6.91 -2.62 8.94
N SER A 14 7.53 -1.45 8.78
CA SER A 14 7.20 -0.47 7.76
C SER A 14 8.43 -0.23 6.89
N VAL A 15 8.21 0.04 5.61
CA VAL A 15 9.29 0.25 4.65
C VAL A 15 8.86 1.30 3.63
N GLU A 16 9.75 2.23 3.34
CA GLU A 16 9.70 3.08 2.15
C GLU A 16 10.61 2.46 1.10
N CYS A 17 10.09 2.27 -0.12
CA CYS A 17 10.82 1.61 -1.18
C CYS A 17 10.58 2.29 -2.52
N SER A 18 11.50 2.09 -3.47
CA SER A 18 11.32 2.55 -4.85
C SER A 18 10.25 1.72 -5.57
N SER A 19 9.85 2.18 -6.75
CA SER A 19 8.96 1.40 -7.62
C SER A 19 9.61 0.09 -8.03
N GLY A 20 8.84 -1.00 -8.01
CA GLY A 20 9.30 -2.32 -8.44
C GLY A 20 9.88 -3.19 -7.32
N THR A 21 9.97 -2.71 -6.08
CA THR A 21 10.38 -3.54 -4.94
C THR A 21 9.33 -4.62 -4.65
N TYR A 22 9.76 -5.88 -4.64
CA TYR A 22 8.93 -7.03 -4.30
C TYR A 22 8.95 -7.25 -2.78
N ILE A 23 7.96 -6.70 -2.06
CA ILE A 23 7.85 -6.81 -0.59
C ILE A 23 7.82 -8.28 -0.11
N ARG A 24 7.30 -9.20 -0.92
CA ARG A 24 7.31 -10.64 -0.62
C ARG A 24 8.74 -11.20 -0.59
N SER A 25 9.58 -10.82 -1.55
CA SER A 25 10.99 -11.23 -1.58
C SER A 25 11.74 -10.63 -0.39
N LEU A 26 11.55 -9.33 -0.13
CA LEU A 26 12.13 -8.67 1.05
C LEU A 26 11.76 -9.38 2.36
N SER A 27 10.52 -9.86 2.49
CA SER A 27 10.10 -10.61 3.68
C SER A 27 10.83 -11.96 3.80
N SER A 28 11.08 -12.64 2.67
CA SER A 28 11.87 -13.87 2.63
C SER A 28 13.33 -13.62 3.01
N ASP A 29 13.93 -12.55 2.48
CA ASP A 29 15.31 -12.17 2.75
C ASP A 29 15.50 -11.86 4.24
N ILE A 30 14.59 -11.09 4.85
CA ILE A 30 14.61 -10.81 6.30
C ILE A 30 14.55 -12.10 7.13
N CYS A 31 13.70 -13.06 6.75
CA CYS A 31 13.61 -14.34 7.48
C CYS A 31 14.91 -15.14 7.35
N SER A 32 15.48 -15.19 6.13
CA SER A 32 16.75 -15.85 5.85
C SER A 32 17.89 -15.26 6.69
N ASP A 33 17.97 -13.93 6.76
CA ASP A 33 18.98 -13.21 7.56
C ASP A 33 18.83 -13.45 9.06
N LEU A 34 17.61 -13.70 9.55
CA LEU A 34 17.33 -14.09 10.92
C LEU A 34 17.57 -15.59 11.20
N GLY A 35 17.93 -16.39 10.19
CA GLY A 35 18.13 -17.84 10.33
C GLY A 35 16.84 -18.63 10.50
N THR A 36 15.71 -18.10 10.02
CA THR A 36 14.39 -18.74 10.10
C THR A 36 13.68 -18.76 8.74
N CYS A 37 12.49 -19.37 8.69
CA CYS A 37 11.58 -19.25 7.57
C CYS A 37 10.34 -18.46 7.99
N GLY A 38 9.70 -17.81 7.02
CA GLY A 38 8.50 -17.03 7.25
C GLY A 38 7.83 -16.66 5.94
N LEU A 39 6.63 -16.09 6.05
CA LEU A 39 5.84 -15.66 4.91
C LEU A 39 5.24 -14.29 5.17
N LEU A 40 5.00 -13.55 4.10
CA LEU A 40 4.23 -12.31 4.17
C LEU A 40 2.76 -12.63 4.42
N TYR A 41 2.30 -12.37 5.65
CA TYR A 41 0.92 -12.65 6.07
C TYR A 41 -0.06 -11.52 5.73
N SER A 42 0.38 -10.26 5.83
CA SER A 42 -0.44 -9.08 5.55
C SER A 42 0.44 -7.97 4.98
N LEU A 43 -0.11 -7.21 4.02
CA LEU A 43 0.54 -6.07 3.42
C LEU A 43 -0.46 -4.94 3.22
N ILE A 44 -0.12 -3.76 3.72
CA ILE A 44 -0.89 -2.53 3.53
C ILE A 44 0.05 -1.51 2.90
N ARG A 45 -0.26 -1.08 1.68
CA ARG A 45 0.45 0.04 1.05
C ARG A 45 -0.15 1.33 1.59
N THR A 46 0.64 2.08 2.37
CA THR A 46 0.18 3.32 3.01
C THR A 46 0.42 4.57 2.15
N LYS A 47 1.29 4.49 1.14
CA LYS A 47 1.62 5.59 0.23
C LYS A 47 2.00 5.09 -1.16
N GLN A 48 1.65 5.86 -2.19
CA GLN A 48 2.11 5.68 -3.56
C GLN A 48 2.24 7.05 -4.24
N GLY A 49 3.49 7.48 -4.48
CA GLY A 49 3.75 8.82 -5.02
C GLY A 49 3.11 9.90 -4.15
N PRO A 50 2.22 10.77 -4.69
CA PRO A 50 1.57 11.81 -3.93
C PRO A 50 0.37 11.32 -3.10
N PHE A 51 -0.08 10.08 -3.27
CA PHE A 51 -1.28 9.56 -2.61
C PHE A 51 -0.91 8.86 -1.30
N SER A 52 -1.54 9.26 -0.19
CA SER A 52 -1.42 8.60 1.10
C SER A 52 -2.77 8.06 1.59
N LEU A 53 -2.73 6.99 2.38
CA LEU A 53 -3.93 6.38 2.97
C LEU A 53 -4.56 7.24 4.08
N SER A 54 -3.80 8.20 4.62
CA SER A 54 -4.25 9.12 5.68
C SER A 54 -4.97 10.37 5.18
N GLU A 55 -5.00 10.61 3.87
CA GLU A 55 -5.67 11.77 3.28
C GLU A 55 -7.15 11.51 3.00
N ASN A 56 -7.93 12.59 2.88
CA ASN A 56 -9.36 12.59 2.53
C ASN A 56 -9.67 12.06 1.11
N ASN A 57 -8.73 11.35 0.49
CA ASN A 57 -8.79 10.85 -0.89
C ASN A 57 -9.20 9.38 -0.96
N VAL A 58 -9.76 8.84 0.13
CA VAL A 58 -10.32 7.49 0.18
C VAL A 58 -11.82 7.55 -0.12
N LEU A 59 -12.23 6.90 -1.20
CA LEU A 59 -13.64 6.72 -1.54
C LEU A 59 -14.11 5.38 -0.97
N GLU A 60 -15.01 5.42 0.00
CA GLU A 60 -15.71 4.22 0.46
C GLU A 60 -16.68 3.74 -0.61
N LEU A 61 -16.81 2.42 -0.78
CA LEU A 61 -17.70 1.85 -1.80
C LEU A 61 -19.16 2.29 -1.60
N ALA A 62 -19.57 2.47 -0.34
CA ALA A 62 -20.91 2.96 0.00
C ALA A 62 -21.18 4.38 -0.55
N ASP A 63 -20.15 5.19 -0.77
CA ASP A 63 -20.25 6.57 -1.26
C ASP A 63 -20.27 6.68 -2.79
N ALA A 64 -20.11 5.57 -3.52
CA ALA A 64 -20.02 5.57 -4.98
C ALA A 64 -21.26 6.16 -5.69
N HIS A 65 -22.42 6.18 -5.02
CA HIS A 65 -23.65 6.78 -5.54
C HIS A 65 -23.68 8.32 -5.46
N LYS A 66 -22.77 8.95 -4.70
CA LYS A 66 -22.67 10.40 -4.53
C LYS A 66 -21.89 11.00 -5.70
N SER A 67 -22.54 11.07 -6.86
CA SER A 67 -21.90 11.42 -8.14
C SER A 67 -21.07 12.71 -8.10
N GLU A 68 -21.59 13.78 -7.49
CA GLU A 68 -20.88 15.06 -7.36
C GLU A 68 -19.58 14.93 -6.55
N TYR A 69 -19.64 14.26 -5.41
CA TYR A 69 -18.48 13.99 -4.56
C TYR A 69 -17.43 13.12 -5.27
N VAL A 70 -17.88 12.07 -5.97
CA VAL A 70 -16.99 11.19 -6.73
C VAL A 70 -16.28 11.96 -7.85
N LEU A 71 -16.99 12.85 -8.56
CA LEU A 71 -16.39 13.69 -9.59
C LEU A 71 -15.35 14.66 -9.03
N GLU A 72 -15.60 15.25 -7.85
CA GLU A 72 -14.64 16.09 -7.16
C GLU A 72 -13.34 15.34 -6.83
N LEU A 73 -13.45 14.15 -6.24
CA LEU A 73 -12.29 13.30 -5.92
C LEU A 73 -11.49 12.90 -7.17
N ILE A 74 -12.17 12.56 -8.27
CA ILE A 74 -11.51 12.22 -9.55
C ILE A 74 -10.73 13.41 -10.09
N ASN A 75 -11.34 14.61 -10.07
CA ASN A 75 -10.69 15.83 -10.53
C ASN A 75 -9.48 16.20 -9.66
N TYR A 76 -9.64 16.16 -8.34
CA TYR A 76 -8.55 16.38 -7.39
C TYR A 76 -7.38 15.42 -7.64
N SER A 77 -7.67 14.11 -7.71
CA SER A 77 -6.66 13.06 -7.90
C SER A 77 -5.92 13.23 -9.23
N SER A 78 -6.65 13.60 -10.29
CA SER A 78 -6.08 13.87 -11.62
C SER A 78 -5.12 15.06 -11.60
N ASN A 79 -5.48 16.13 -10.91
CA ASN A 79 -4.63 17.32 -10.79
C ASN A 79 -3.38 17.05 -9.95
N LEU A 80 -3.53 16.34 -8.83
CA LEU A 80 -2.43 15.95 -7.96
C LEU A 80 -1.43 15.05 -8.70
N HIS A 81 -1.93 14.06 -9.44
CA HIS A 81 -1.12 13.20 -10.30
C HIS A 81 -0.30 14.02 -11.30
N LYS A 82 -0.95 14.89 -12.08
CA LYS A 82 -0.27 15.73 -13.07
C LYS A 82 0.84 16.56 -12.43
N SER A 83 0.53 17.27 -11.34
CA SER A 83 1.50 18.09 -10.60
C SER A 83 2.70 17.27 -10.11
N TYR A 84 2.45 16.11 -9.51
CA TYR A 84 3.52 15.27 -8.98
C TYR A 84 4.47 14.79 -10.09
N PHE A 85 3.91 14.21 -11.16
CA PHE A 85 4.73 13.63 -12.22
C PHE A 85 5.38 14.68 -13.14
N SER A 86 4.78 15.85 -13.35
CA SER A 86 5.45 16.96 -14.04
C SER A 86 6.72 17.42 -13.31
N ASN A 87 6.75 17.36 -11.98
CA ASN A 87 7.90 17.73 -11.17
C ASN A 87 8.90 16.58 -10.92
N HIS A 88 8.49 15.32 -11.17
CA HIS A 88 9.27 14.11 -10.88
C HIS A 88 9.59 13.28 -12.14
N THR A 89 9.50 13.89 -13.32
CA THR A 89 10.01 13.28 -14.56
C THR A 89 11.54 13.34 -14.53
N LYS A 90 12.18 12.35 -13.89
CA LYS A 90 13.58 12.00 -14.19
C LYS A 90 13.56 10.99 -15.33
N LEU A 91 14.11 11.39 -16.47
CA LEU A 91 14.67 10.49 -17.48
C LEU A 91 15.71 9.57 -16.85
#